data_AF-A0A3S5AK80-F1
#
_entry.id   AF-A0A3S5AK80-F1
#
_cell.length_a   1.000
_cell.length_b   1.000
_cell.length_c   1.000
_cell.angle_alpha   90.00
_cell.angle_beta   90.00
_cell.angle_gamma   90.00
#
_symmetry.space_group_name_H-M   'P 1'
#
loop_
_entity.id
_entity.type
_entity.pdbx_description
1 polymer ?
#
loop_
_entity_poly.entity_id
_entity_poly.type
_entity_poly.pdbx_seq_one_letter_code
_entity_poly.pdbx_strand_id
1 'polypeptide(L)'
;MHCGDNPCLVELAHICAMCNDSSLEFSEAKNSFDKVGEATEAALICLVEKMNVHESFKSNFKKRDLAMLCNNVIRGMYDKVFTLEFSRD
;
A
#
# COMPACT_ATOMS: atom_id res chain seq x y z
N MET A 1 12.15 -2.77 16.86
CA MET A 1 10.76 -3.29 16.86
C MET A 1 10.26 -3.12 15.45
N HIS A 2 10.06 -4.23 14.74
CA HIS A 2 9.55 -4.19 13.37
C HIS A 2 8.03 -4.15 13.44
N CYS A 3 7.38 -3.50 12.47
CA CYS A 3 5.91 -3.42 12.48
C CYS A 3 5.27 -4.82 12.37
N GLY A 4 5.96 -5.77 11.74
CA GLY A 4 5.54 -7.17 11.63
C GLY A 4 5.46 -7.92 12.97
N ASP A 5 6.15 -7.46 14.01
CA ASP A 5 6.11 -8.08 15.34
C ASP A 5 4.81 -7.78 16.10
N ASN A 6 4.04 -6.77 15.66
CA ASN A 6 2.82 -6.32 16.32
C ASN A 6 1.58 -6.72 15.48
N PRO A 7 0.75 -7.67 15.96
CA PRO A 7 -0.38 -8.17 15.19
C PRO A 7 -1.40 -7.08 14.82
N CYS A 8 -1.59 -6.07 15.68
CA CYS A 8 -2.49 -4.96 15.38
C CYS A 8 -1.97 -4.08 14.24
N LEU A 9 -0.65 -3.92 14.11
CA LEU A 9 -0.05 -3.19 12.99
C LEU A 9 -0.13 -3.99 11.69
N VAL A 10 0.00 -5.32 11.77
CA VAL A 10 -0.20 -6.21 10.61
C VAL A 10 -1.63 -6.08 10.08
N GLU A 11 -2.63 -6.20 10.95
CA GLU A 11 -4.04 -6.09 10.59
C GLU A 11 -4.39 -4.69 10.05
N LEU A 12 -3.86 -3.63 10.68
CA LEU A 12 -4.03 -2.26 10.19
C LEU A 12 -3.50 -2.09 8.76
N ALA A 13 -2.30 -2.62 8.47
CA ALA A 13 -1.74 -2.55 7.12
C ALA A 13 -2.58 -3.33 6.11
N HIS A 14 -3.18 -4.46 6.51
CA HIS A 14 -4.08 -5.23 5.65
C HIS A 14 -5.34 -4.44 5.28
N ILE A 15 -5.97 -3.79 6.27
CA ILE A 15 -7.14 -2.94 6.05
C ILE A 15 -6.79 -1.78 5.13
N CYS A 16 -5.69 -1.07 5.40
CA CYS A 16 -5.21 0.05 4.58
C CYS A 16 -4.92 -0.34 3.12
N ALA A 17 -4.50 -1.58 2.88
CA ALA A 17 -4.19 -2.08 1.54
C ALA A 17 -5.42 -2.58 0.79
N MET A 18 -6.37 -3.24 1.47
CA MET A 18 -7.52 -3.90 0.85
C MET A 18 -8.73 -2.98 0.68
N CYS A 19 -9.00 -2.14 1.68
CA CYS A 19 -10.09 -1.16 1.67
C CYS A 19 -9.60 0.16 1.05
N ASN A 20 -9.02 0.08 -0.15
CA ASN A 20 -8.37 1.20 -0.82
C ASN A 20 -8.37 0.96 -2.34
N ASP A 21 -8.72 1.98 -3.11
CA ASP A 21 -8.72 1.93 -4.57
C ASP A 21 -7.70 2.90 -5.20
N SER A 22 -6.94 3.61 -4.36
CA SER A 22 -5.82 4.45 -4.77
C SER A 22 -4.50 3.65 -4.83
N SER A 23 -3.49 4.27 -5.44
CA SER A 23 -2.14 3.69 -5.57
C SER A 23 -1.05 4.76 -5.64
N LEU A 24 0.21 4.33 -5.60
CA LEU A 24 1.37 5.17 -5.83
C LEU A 24 2.06 4.75 -7.13
N GLU A 25 2.55 5.72 -7.89
CA GLU A 25 3.34 5.48 -9.09
C GLU A 25 4.63 6.29 -9.03
N PHE A 26 5.73 5.75 -9.56
CA PHE A 26 6.98 6.49 -9.69
C PHE A 26 7.09 7.17 -11.06
N SER A 27 7.12 8.50 -11.07
CA SER A 27 7.38 9.31 -12.26
C SER A 27 8.88 9.43 -12.49
N GLU A 28 9.41 8.79 -13.54
CA GLU A 28 10.82 8.93 -13.93
C GLU A 28 11.16 10.36 -14.36
N ALA A 29 10.23 11.04 -15.04
CA ALA A 29 10.43 12.42 -15.51
C ALA A 29 10.60 13.43 -14.36
N LYS A 30 9.83 13.27 -13.28
CA LYS A 30 9.93 14.13 -12.08
C LYS A 30 10.89 13.57 -11.03
N ASN A 31 11.31 12.32 -11.17
CA ASN A 31 12.05 11.55 -10.16
C ASN A 31 11.33 11.56 -8.79
N SER A 32 9.99 11.44 -8.79
CA SER A 32 9.12 11.49 -7.60
C SER A 32 8.08 10.37 -7.61
N PHE A 33 7.57 10.03 -6.42
CA PHE A 33 6.38 9.19 -6.28
C PHE A 33 5.15 10.11 -6.31
N ASP A 34 4.24 9.85 -7.24
CA ASP A 34 2.99 10.56 -7.40
C ASP A 34 1.84 9.67 -6.92
N LYS A 35 0.78 10.31 -6.41
CA LYS A 35 -0.47 9.62 -6.07
C LYS A 35 -1.30 9.35 -7.33
N VAL A 36 -2.01 8.23 -7.34
CA VAL A 36 -3.09 7.92 -8.27
C VAL A 36 -4.34 7.66 -7.43
N GLY A 37 -5.42 8.41 -7.67
CA GLY A 37 -6.63 8.39 -6.82
C GLY A 37 -6.67 9.49 -5.76
N GLU A 38 -7.42 9.25 -4.69
CA GLU A 38 -7.63 10.21 -3.60
C GLU A 38 -6.38 10.37 -2.72
N ALA A 39 -6.16 11.60 -2.22
CA ALA A 39 -4.96 11.89 -1.44
C ALA A 39 -4.92 11.17 -0.08
N THR A 40 -6.08 11.03 0.55
CA THR A 40 -6.28 10.34 1.83
C THR A 40 -5.97 8.85 1.69
N GLU A 41 -6.51 8.21 0.67
CA GLU A 41 -6.27 6.79 0.38
C GLU A 41 -4.81 6.52 -0.04
N ALA A 42 -4.23 7.35 -0.92
CA ALA A 42 -2.83 7.20 -1.32
C ALA A 42 -1.86 7.35 -0.13
N ALA A 43 -2.22 8.14 0.89
CA ALA A 43 -1.44 8.22 2.13
C ALA A 43 -1.45 6.89 2.91
N LEU A 44 -2.55 6.15 2.90
CA LEU A 44 -2.63 4.82 3.51
C LEU A 44 -1.78 3.80 2.74
N ILE A 45 -1.73 3.87 1.41
CA ILE A 45 -0.81 3.06 0.60
C ILE A 45 0.64 3.38 0.96
N CYS A 46 0.99 4.66 1.08
CA CYS A 46 2.32 5.09 1.52
C CYS A 46 2.67 4.56 2.91
N LEU A 47 1.70 4.53 3.83
CA LEU A 47 1.86 3.96 5.16
C LEU A 47 2.16 2.45 5.09
N VAL A 48 1.41 1.69 4.28
CA VAL A 48 1.64 0.25 4.06
C VAL A 48 3.06 -0.02 3.56
N GLU A 49 3.53 0.76 2.59
CA GLU A 49 4.90 0.64 2.09
C GLU A 49 5.97 0.94 3.15
N LYS A 50 5.71 1.86 4.08
CA LYS A 50 6.63 2.21 5.16
C LYS A 50 6.60 1.20 6.31
N MET A 51 5.44 0.64 6.63
CA MET A 51 5.30 -0.34 7.71
C MET A 51 5.99 -1.66 7.36
N ASN A 52 5.93 -2.09 6.09
CA ASN A 52 6.57 -3.31 5.59
C ASN A 52 6.37 -4.51 6.54
N VAL A 53 5.12 -4.77 6.93
CA VAL A 53 4.77 -5.74 7.99
C VAL A 53 5.16 -7.19 7.68
N HIS A 54 5.42 -7.50 6.41
CA HIS A 54 5.86 -8.81 5.93
C HIS A 54 7.34 -8.83 5.50
N GLU A 55 8.12 -7.83 5.90
CA GLU A 55 9.57 -7.75 5.70
C GLU A 55 10.02 -7.98 4.24
N SER A 56 9.25 -7.44 3.28
CA SER A 56 9.55 -7.56 1.86
C SER A 56 10.92 -6.94 1.55
N PHE A 57 11.73 -7.70 0.81
CA PHE A 57 13.10 -7.31 0.48
C PHE A 57 13.13 -6.22 -0.60
N LYS A 58 13.55 -5.00 -0.25
CA LYS A 58 13.44 -3.83 -1.15
C LYS A 58 14.67 -3.53 -2.00
N SER A 59 15.86 -4.04 -1.65
CA SER A 59 17.12 -3.51 -2.19
C SER A 59 17.37 -3.81 -3.68
N ASN A 60 16.64 -4.75 -4.28
CA ASN A 60 16.81 -5.16 -5.67
C ASN A 60 15.71 -4.65 -6.62
N PHE A 61 14.77 -3.85 -6.12
CA PHE A 61 13.64 -3.36 -6.91
C PHE A 61 13.91 -1.97 -7.49
N LYS A 62 13.39 -1.71 -8.69
CA LYS A 62 13.41 -0.36 -9.26
C LYS A 62 12.43 0.53 -8.50
N LYS A 63 12.63 1.84 -8.53
CA LYS A 63 11.72 2.80 -7.87
C LYS A 63 10.26 2.63 -8.30
N ARG A 64 10.02 2.25 -9.57
CA ARG A 64 8.67 1.92 -10.07
C ARG A 64 8.04 0.76 -9.30
N ASP A 65 8.77 -0.32 -9.10
CA ASP A 65 8.26 -1.52 -8.42
C ASP A 65 8.09 -1.26 -6.91
N LEU A 66 8.97 -0.43 -6.34
CA LEU A 66 8.90 -0.02 -4.93
C LEU A 66 7.66 0.80 -4.56
N ALA A 67 6.97 1.38 -5.55
CA ALA A 67 5.79 2.22 -5.28
C ALA A 67 4.64 1.42 -4.65
N MET A 68 4.53 0.14 -4.97
CA MET A 68 3.41 -0.73 -4.58
C MET A 68 3.86 -2.11 -4.06
N LEU A 69 5.14 -2.28 -3.70
CA LEU A 69 5.71 -3.59 -3.38
C LEU A 69 5.01 -4.28 -2.19
N CYS A 70 4.97 -3.62 -1.02
CA CYS A 70 4.36 -4.20 0.17
C CYS A 70 2.85 -4.30 0.03
N ASN A 71 2.22 -3.31 -0.61
CA ASN A 71 0.79 -3.33 -0.90
C ASN A 71 0.41 -4.54 -1.76
N ASN A 72 1.17 -4.83 -2.82
CA ASN A 72 0.93 -5.97 -3.70
C ASN A 72 1.13 -7.31 -3.00
N VAL A 73 2.08 -7.41 -2.06
CA VAL A 73 2.24 -8.62 -1.22
C VAL A 73 0.96 -8.88 -0.43
N ILE A 74 0.39 -7.86 0.21
CA ILE A 74 -0.85 -7.99 0.99
C ILE A 74 -2.03 -8.31 0.06
N ARG A 75 -2.19 -7.57 -1.05
CA ARG A 75 -3.28 -7.82 -2.01
C ARG A 75 -3.22 -9.22 -2.60
N GLY A 76 -2.04 -9.81 -2.77
CA GLY A 76 -1.86 -11.19 -3.22
C GLY A 76 -2.28 -12.25 -2.20
N MET A 77 -2.53 -11.89 -0.94
CA MET A 77 -3.00 -12.82 0.11
C MET A 77 -4.53 -12.96 0.13
N TYR A 78 -5.26 -12.09 -0.56
CA TYR A 78 -6.71 -12.00 -0.49
C TYR A 78 -7.34 -11.89 -1.88
N ASP A 79 -8.54 -12.41 -2.03
CA ASP A 79 -9.38 -12.14 -3.21
C ASP A 79 -10.37 -11.02 -2.89
N LYS A 80 -10.18 -9.83 -3.47
CA LYS A 80 -11.09 -8.69 -3.28
C LYS A 80 -12.31 -8.88 -4.19
N VAL A 81 -13.39 -9.44 -3.64
CA VAL A 81 -14.60 -9.78 -4.41
C VAL A 81 -15.39 -8.54 -4.86
N PHE A 82 -15.56 -7.54 -3.97
CA PHE A 82 -16.23 -6.27 -4.27
C PHE A 82 -15.86 -5.19 -3.24
N THR A 83 -16.16 -3.92 -3.56
CA THR A 83 -16.08 -2.77 -2.63
C THR A 83 -17.50 -2.28 -2.34
N LEU A 84 -17.79 -1.94 -1.08
CA LEU A 84 -18.96 -1.13 -0.73
C LEU A 84 -18.52 0.33 -0.75
N GLU A 85 -18.87 1.04 -1.81
CA GLU A 85 -18.40 2.42 -2.03
C GLU A 85 -18.88 3.37 -0.92
N PHE A 86 -18.01 4.30 -0.54
CA PHE A 86 -18.37 5.35 0.39
C PHE A 86 -19.43 6.27 -0.23
N SER A 87 -20.62 6.29 0.38
CA SER A 87 -21.67 7.25 0.05
C SER A 87 -21.87 8.24 1.19
N ARG A 88 -22.27 9.46 0.84
CA ARG A 88 -22.67 10.51 1.78
C ARG A 88 -24.17 10.56 2.03
N ASP A 89 -24.93 9.79 1.25
CA ASP A 89 -26.39 9.72 1.32
C ASP A 89 -26.88 8.98 2.57
#